data_AF-A0A367AQD2-F1
#
_entry.id   AF-A0A367AQD2-F1
#
_cell.length_a   1.000
_cell.length_b   1.000
_cell.length_c   1.000
_cell.angle_alpha   90.00
_cell.angle_beta   90.00
_cell.angle_gamma   90.00
#
_symmetry.space_group_name_H-M   'P 1'
#
loop_
_entity.id
_entity.type
_entity.pdbx_description
1 polymer ?
#
loop_
_entity_poly.entity_id
_entity_poly.type
_entity_poly.pdbx_seq_one_letter_code
_entity_poly.pdbx_strand_id
1 'polypeptide(L)'
;MERAALIEAAGAHRVTVLSSAVATVEQAADAESAARTAEAEAERLEQEAVTARATAESLQAGAAAQVAELRAAQAAGQARLEEARTRLVVVAQRPAPPRTAPTPTPTATAPVPVPTAPSPAHDWDAVARCESSGNWSINTGNGYFGGLQFSPTTWREFGGTEYAPRADLATKAQQIAVAERVLAVQGPRAWPTCGRLL
;
A
#
# COMPACT_ATOMS: atom_id res chain seq x y z
N MET A 1 -72.51 8.53 -55.69
CA MET A 1 -71.77 9.23 -54.63
C MET A 1 -71.27 8.26 -53.56
N GLU A 2 -72.15 7.47 -52.95
CA GLU A 2 -71.82 6.56 -51.83
C GLU A 2 -70.72 5.50 -52.13
N ARG A 3 -70.74 4.87 -53.31
CA ARG A 3 -69.72 3.87 -53.71
C ARG A 3 -68.32 4.47 -53.90
N ALA A 4 -68.21 5.73 -54.30
CA ALA A 4 -66.92 6.41 -54.48
C ALA A 4 -66.27 6.73 -53.12
N ALA A 5 -67.08 7.21 -52.16
CA ALA A 5 -66.63 7.48 -50.79
C ALA A 5 -66.11 6.21 -50.08
N LEU A 6 -66.77 5.06 -50.30
CA LEU A 6 -66.30 3.78 -49.75
C LEU A 6 -64.94 3.33 -50.32
N ILE A 7 -64.70 3.55 -51.61
CA ILE A 7 -63.42 3.21 -52.24
C ILE A 7 -62.30 4.11 -51.72
N GLU A 8 -62.57 5.41 -51.55
CA GLU A 8 -61.63 6.37 -50.98
C GLU A 8 -61.29 6.03 -49.53
N ALA A 9 -62.30 5.73 -48.70
CA ALA A 9 -62.10 5.32 -47.32
C ALA A 9 -61.32 4.00 -47.21
N ALA A 10 -61.60 3.02 -48.07
CA ALA A 10 -60.85 1.77 -48.12
C ALA A 10 -59.39 2.00 -48.58
N GLY A 11 -59.16 2.93 -49.51
CA GLY A 11 -57.84 3.36 -49.95
C GLY A 11 -57.05 4.00 -48.81
N ALA A 12 -57.65 4.97 -48.12
CA ALA A 12 -57.04 5.65 -46.98
C ALA A 12 -56.67 4.68 -45.85
N HIS A 13 -57.59 3.78 -45.48
CA HIS A 13 -57.33 2.76 -44.46
C HIS A 13 -56.18 1.83 -44.86
N ARG A 14 -56.14 1.38 -46.13
CA ARG A 14 -55.03 0.55 -46.63
C ARG A 14 -53.69 1.27 -46.53
N VAL A 15 -53.65 2.55 -46.90
CA VAL A 15 -52.42 3.36 -46.79
C VAL A 15 -51.96 3.43 -45.34
N THR A 16 -52.86 3.72 -44.39
CA THR A 16 -52.52 3.76 -42.96
C THR A 16 -51.96 2.43 -42.45
N VAL A 17 -52.59 1.30 -42.81
CA VAL A 17 -52.13 -0.03 -42.40
C VAL A 17 -50.75 -0.34 -42.98
N LEU A 18 -50.52 -0.02 -44.26
CA LEU A 18 -49.22 -0.24 -44.89
C LEU A 18 -48.13 0.65 -44.27
N SER A 19 -48.40 1.92 -44.02
CA SER A 19 -47.45 2.82 -43.35
C SER A 19 -47.12 2.35 -41.94
N SER A 20 -48.12 1.89 -41.18
CA SER A 20 -47.91 1.31 -39.85
C SER A 20 -47.07 0.03 -39.93
N ALA A 21 -47.32 -0.84 -40.91
CA ALA A 21 -46.57 -2.08 -41.09
C ALA A 21 -45.10 -1.80 -41.44
N VAL A 22 -44.82 -0.84 -42.33
CA VAL A 22 -43.46 -0.43 -42.67
C VAL A 22 -42.74 0.12 -41.44
N ALA A 23 -43.38 1.03 -40.68
CA ALA A 23 -42.79 1.57 -39.46
C ALA A 23 -42.45 0.49 -38.43
N THR A 24 -43.30 -0.54 -38.29
CA THR A 24 -43.00 -1.67 -37.38
C THR A 24 -41.83 -2.53 -37.87
N VAL A 25 -41.65 -2.69 -39.18
CA VAL A 25 -40.50 -3.43 -39.74
C VAL A 25 -39.21 -2.64 -39.56
N GLU A 26 -39.23 -1.33 -39.77
CA GLU A 26 -38.09 -0.45 -39.51
C GLU A 26 -37.70 -0.50 -38.03
N GLN A 27 -38.67 -0.37 -37.13
CA GLN A 27 -38.44 -0.47 -35.69
C GLN A 27 -37.87 -1.84 -35.28
N ALA A 28 -38.32 -2.93 -35.90
CA ALA A 28 -37.79 -4.27 -35.65
C ALA A 28 -36.33 -4.39 -36.12
N ALA A 29 -36.00 -3.86 -37.30
CA ALA A 29 -34.63 -3.86 -37.83
C ALA A 29 -33.67 -3.04 -36.95
N ASP A 30 -34.14 -1.89 -36.45
CA ASP A 30 -33.38 -1.06 -35.51
C ASP A 30 -33.14 -1.80 -34.19
N ALA A 31 -34.16 -2.48 -33.66
CA ALA A 31 -34.04 -3.28 -32.45
C ALA A 31 -33.07 -4.45 -32.62
N GLU A 32 -33.09 -5.14 -33.75
CA GLU A 32 -32.11 -6.19 -34.07
C GLU A 32 -30.69 -5.65 -34.18
N SER A 33 -30.52 -4.47 -34.79
CA SER A 33 -29.21 -3.82 -34.86
C SER A 33 -28.70 -3.46 -33.47
N ALA A 34 -29.55 -2.90 -32.62
CA ALA A 34 -29.22 -2.59 -31.24
C ALA A 34 -28.85 -3.85 -30.44
N ALA A 35 -29.58 -4.95 -30.62
CA ALA A 35 -29.27 -6.24 -29.99
C ALA A 35 -27.89 -6.76 -30.40
N ARG A 36 -27.56 -6.74 -31.70
CA ARG A 36 -26.23 -7.13 -32.20
C ARG A 36 -25.11 -6.25 -31.64
N THR A 37 -25.35 -4.95 -31.48
CA THR A 37 -24.38 -4.05 -30.84
C THR A 37 -24.19 -4.39 -29.37
N ALA A 38 -25.28 -4.67 -28.65
CA ALA A 38 -25.22 -5.05 -27.24
C ALA A 38 -24.49 -6.38 -27.02
N GLU A 39 -24.70 -7.37 -27.90
CA GLU A 39 -23.98 -8.65 -27.88
C GLU A 39 -22.48 -8.46 -28.11
N ALA A 40 -22.09 -7.66 -29.11
CA ALA A 40 -20.67 -7.37 -29.36
C ALA A 40 -20.00 -6.62 -28.20
N GLU A 41 -20.73 -5.74 -27.52
CA GLU A 41 -20.24 -5.07 -26.31
C GLU A 41 -20.10 -6.03 -25.13
N ALA A 42 -21.05 -6.96 -24.95
CA ALA A 42 -20.96 -8.00 -23.93
C ALA A 42 -19.72 -8.90 -24.15
N GLU A 43 -19.48 -9.36 -25.39
CA GLU A 43 -18.29 -10.14 -25.73
C GLU A 43 -16.99 -9.39 -25.45
N ARG A 44 -16.94 -8.08 -25.74
CA ARG A 44 -15.79 -7.23 -25.42
C ARG A 44 -15.55 -7.17 -23.91
N LEU A 45 -16.59 -6.95 -23.13
CA LEU A 45 -16.51 -6.90 -21.66
C LEU A 45 -16.08 -8.25 -21.06
N GLU A 46 -16.54 -9.36 -21.64
CA GLU A 46 -16.10 -10.70 -21.22
C GLU A 46 -14.60 -10.90 -21.48
N GLN A 47 -14.09 -10.51 -22.65
CA GLN A 47 -12.66 -10.58 -22.96
C GLN A 47 -11.81 -9.70 -22.05
N GLU A 48 -12.29 -8.48 -21.75
CA GLU A 48 -11.65 -7.59 -20.77
C GLU A 48 -11.60 -8.22 -19.38
N ALA A 49 -12.71 -8.83 -18.93
CA ALA A 49 -12.78 -9.51 -17.64
C ALA A 49 -11.83 -10.73 -17.55
N VAL A 50 -11.75 -11.53 -18.62
CA VAL A 50 -10.80 -12.67 -18.70
C VAL A 50 -9.35 -12.16 -18.62
N THR A 51 -9.03 -11.07 -19.32
CA THR A 51 -7.69 -10.47 -19.30
C THR A 51 -7.34 -9.90 -17.93
N ALA A 52 -8.29 -9.21 -17.30
CA ALA A 52 -8.14 -8.67 -15.95
C ALA A 52 -7.90 -9.80 -14.93
N ARG A 53 -8.63 -10.91 -15.05
CA ARG A 53 -8.43 -12.11 -14.22
C ARG A 53 -7.03 -12.71 -14.40
N ALA A 54 -6.58 -12.90 -15.63
CA ALA A 54 -5.24 -13.44 -15.90
C ALA A 54 -4.14 -12.55 -15.31
N THR A 55 -4.32 -11.23 -15.37
CA THR A 55 -3.40 -10.26 -14.74
C THR A 55 -3.42 -10.39 -13.22
N ALA A 56 -4.60 -10.51 -12.60
CA ALA A 56 -4.73 -10.71 -11.16
C ALA A 56 -4.06 -12.01 -10.69
N GLU A 57 -4.24 -13.10 -11.43
CA GLU A 57 -3.60 -14.40 -11.13
C GLU A 57 -2.06 -14.31 -11.22
N SER A 58 -1.53 -13.59 -12.21
CA SER A 58 -0.08 -13.33 -12.32
C SER A 58 0.45 -12.49 -11.15
N LEU A 59 -0.27 -11.43 -10.76
CA LEU A 59 0.08 -10.61 -9.60
C LEU A 59 0.06 -11.41 -8.30
N GLN A 60 -0.94 -12.28 -8.12
CA GLN A 60 -1.03 -13.16 -6.95
C GLN A 60 0.14 -14.15 -6.90
N ALA A 61 0.53 -14.74 -8.04
CA ALA A 61 1.70 -15.61 -8.12
C ALA A 61 3.00 -14.85 -7.77
N GLY A 62 3.16 -13.63 -8.29
CA GLY A 62 4.30 -12.76 -7.94
C GLY A 62 4.35 -12.42 -6.45
N ALA A 63 3.22 -12.06 -5.85
CA ALA A 63 3.14 -11.81 -4.41
C ALA A 63 3.47 -13.07 -3.59
N ALA A 64 2.97 -14.24 -3.99
CA ALA A 64 3.28 -15.51 -3.33
C ALA A 64 4.78 -15.83 -3.38
N ALA A 65 5.45 -15.55 -4.51
CA ALA A 65 6.89 -15.72 -4.66
C ALA A 65 7.68 -14.79 -3.72
N GLN A 66 7.32 -13.50 -3.65
CA GLN A 66 7.95 -12.55 -2.72
C GLN A 66 7.79 -12.98 -1.26
N VAL A 67 6.61 -13.46 -0.86
CA VAL A 67 6.40 -13.96 0.49
C VAL A 67 7.25 -15.21 0.76
N ALA A 68 7.41 -16.11 -0.21
CA ALA A 68 8.28 -17.26 -0.07
C ALA A 68 9.76 -16.85 0.11
N GLU A 69 10.23 -15.86 -0.64
CA GLU A 69 11.58 -15.31 -0.51
C GLU A 69 11.82 -14.68 0.88
N LEU A 70 10.87 -13.87 1.37
CA LEU A 70 10.95 -13.28 2.71
C LEU A 70 11.00 -14.35 3.81
N ARG A 71 10.18 -15.40 3.72
CA ARG A 71 10.22 -16.52 4.67
C ARG A 71 11.56 -17.24 4.63
N ALA A 72 12.14 -17.45 3.44
CA ALA A 72 13.45 -18.05 3.30
C ALA A 72 14.56 -17.17 3.92
N ALA A 73 14.50 -15.86 3.71
CA ALA A 73 15.43 -14.90 4.32
C ALA A 73 15.32 -14.89 5.85
N GLN A 74 14.10 -14.94 6.40
CA GLN A 74 13.87 -15.06 7.84
C GLN A 74 14.46 -16.35 8.42
N ALA A 75 14.21 -17.50 7.78
CA ALA A 75 14.77 -18.78 8.20
C ALA A 75 16.31 -18.76 8.18
N ALA A 76 16.91 -18.20 7.13
CA ALA A 76 18.36 -18.02 7.05
C ALA A 76 18.91 -17.05 8.12
N GLY A 77 18.13 -16.02 8.49
CA GLY A 77 18.46 -15.12 9.60
C GLY A 77 18.46 -15.84 10.95
N GLN A 78 17.42 -16.64 11.21
CA GLN A 78 17.31 -17.44 12.43
C GLN A 78 18.45 -18.46 12.54
N ALA A 79 18.78 -19.15 11.45
CA ALA A 79 19.91 -20.10 11.43
C ALA A 79 21.25 -19.41 11.77
N ARG A 80 21.51 -18.21 11.23
CA ARG A 80 22.71 -17.42 11.55
C ARG A 80 22.77 -17.01 13.02
N LEU A 81 21.62 -16.68 13.62
CA LEU A 81 21.55 -16.34 15.05
C LEU A 81 21.87 -17.54 15.94
N GLU A 82 21.34 -18.72 15.63
CA GLU A 82 21.64 -19.94 16.39
C GLU A 82 23.10 -20.37 16.24
N GLU A 83 23.68 -20.21 15.05
CA GLU A 83 25.11 -20.44 14.84
C GLU A 83 25.96 -19.45 15.66
N ALA A 84 25.63 -18.15 15.63
CA ALA A 84 26.32 -17.12 16.39
C ALA A 84 26.22 -17.38 17.91
N ARG A 85 25.05 -17.80 18.39
CA ARG A 85 24.82 -18.19 19.78
C ARG A 85 25.70 -19.37 20.17
N THR A 86 25.77 -20.40 19.32
CA THR A 86 26.64 -21.56 19.54
C THR A 86 28.12 -21.15 19.61
N ARG A 87 28.57 -20.29 18.70
CA ARG A 87 29.95 -19.75 18.71
C ARG A 87 30.25 -18.96 19.98
N LEU A 88 29.31 -18.13 20.46
CA LEU A 88 29.47 -17.37 21.70
C LEU A 88 29.63 -18.28 22.93
N VAL A 89 28.87 -19.38 23.02
CA VAL A 89 29.01 -20.37 24.10
C VAL A 89 30.42 -20.97 24.10
N VAL A 90 30.95 -21.35 22.93
CA VAL A 90 32.32 -21.89 22.81
C VAL A 90 33.38 -20.87 23.24
N VAL A 91 33.23 -19.60 22.86
CA VAL A 91 34.14 -18.53 23.29
C VAL A 91 34.07 -18.33 24.82
N ALA A 92 32.88 -18.35 25.41
CA ALA A 92 32.69 -18.21 26.84
C ALA A 92 33.28 -19.37 27.66
N GLN A 93 33.33 -20.58 27.08
CA GLN A 93 33.92 -21.76 27.73
C GLN A 93 35.45 -21.84 27.60
N ARG A 94 36.10 -20.94 26.87
CA ARG A 94 37.58 -20.93 26.78
C ARG A 94 38.18 -20.65 28.15
N PRO A 95 39.12 -21.50 28.64
CA PRO A 95 39.78 -21.25 29.91
C PRO A 95 40.51 -19.90 29.86
N ALA A 96 40.27 -19.06 30.87
CA ALA A 96 40.94 -17.78 30.99
C ALA A 96 42.47 -18.00 31.04
N PRO A 97 43.28 -17.20 30.33
CA PRO A 97 44.72 -17.26 30.48
C PRO A 97 45.07 -17.05 31.97
N PRO A 98 46.15 -17.68 32.48
CA PRO A 98 46.57 -17.48 33.84
C PRO A 98 46.77 -15.98 34.07
N ARG A 99 45.99 -15.40 35.00
CA ARG A 99 46.13 -14.01 35.40
C ARG A 99 47.49 -13.86 36.07
N THR A 100 48.49 -13.37 35.34
CA THR A 100 49.58 -12.64 35.99
C THR A 100 48.94 -11.41 36.61
N ALA A 101 48.95 -11.33 37.94
CA ALA A 101 48.37 -10.20 38.66
C ALA A 101 49.05 -8.90 38.23
N PRO A 102 48.32 -7.93 37.64
CA PRO A 102 48.84 -6.58 37.54
C PRO A 102 48.74 -5.90 38.91
N THR A 103 49.82 -5.22 39.30
CA THR A 103 49.91 -4.30 40.44
C THR A 103 48.76 -3.28 40.41
N PRO A 104 48.14 -2.90 41.54
CA PRO A 104 46.99 -2.01 41.54
C PRO A 104 47.40 -0.58 41.17
N THR A 105 47.14 -0.17 39.94
CA THR A 105 47.06 1.24 39.53
C THR A 105 45.59 1.65 39.50
N PRO A 106 45.17 2.77 40.11
CA PRO A 106 43.79 3.22 40.03
C PRO A 106 43.56 3.74 38.60
N THR A 107 42.70 3.08 37.83
CA THR A 107 42.29 3.57 36.50
C THR A 107 40.78 3.59 36.42
N ALA A 108 40.28 4.76 36.04
CA ALA A 108 38.89 5.18 36.01
C ALA A 108 37.98 4.14 35.34
N THR A 109 36.88 3.82 36.03
CA THR A 109 35.74 3.09 35.49
C THR A 109 35.03 3.97 34.46
N ALA A 110 35.27 3.73 33.18
CA ALA A 110 34.41 4.22 32.12
C ALA A 110 33.24 3.22 31.96
N PRO A 111 31.97 3.63 32.04
CA PRO A 111 30.85 2.73 31.84
C PRO A 111 30.74 2.35 30.37
N VAL A 112 30.64 1.04 30.12
CA VAL A 112 30.19 0.49 28.83
C VAL A 112 28.70 0.85 28.69
N PRO A 113 28.24 1.45 27.58
CA PRO A 113 26.82 1.67 27.37
C PRO A 113 26.13 0.32 27.16
N VAL A 114 25.39 -0.11 28.18
CA VAL A 114 24.33 -1.12 28.06
C VAL A 114 23.27 -0.51 27.12
N PRO A 115 22.69 -1.24 26.15
CA PRO A 115 21.48 -0.74 25.49
C PRO A 115 20.39 -0.64 26.55
N THR A 116 20.15 0.60 26.99
CA THR A 116 19.08 0.93 27.93
C THR A 116 17.75 0.57 27.29
N ALA A 117 16.83 0.01 28.08
CA ALA A 117 15.42 -0.11 27.75
C ALA A 117 14.90 1.19 27.09
N PRO A 118 13.91 1.15 26.18
CA PRO A 118 13.42 2.35 25.54
C PRO A 118 13.06 3.39 26.61
N SER A 119 13.73 4.54 26.51
CA SER A 119 13.38 5.80 27.20
C SER A 119 11.88 6.06 27.09
N PRO A 120 11.30 6.92 27.96
CA PRO A 120 9.88 7.25 27.88
C PRO A 120 9.51 7.55 26.42
N ALA A 121 8.69 6.68 25.83
CA ALA A 121 8.39 6.77 24.42
C ALA A 121 7.68 8.10 24.18
N HIS A 122 8.26 8.98 23.37
CA HIS A 122 7.61 10.21 22.96
C HIS A 122 6.21 9.88 22.42
N ASP A 123 5.21 10.72 22.72
CA ASP A 123 3.83 10.45 22.31
C ASP A 123 3.61 10.78 20.82
N TRP A 124 4.17 9.94 19.96
CA TRP A 124 4.03 10.03 18.51
C TRP A 124 2.58 9.86 18.04
N ASP A 125 1.71 9.26 18.85
CA ASP A 125 0.28 9.21 18.56
C ASP A 125 -0.38 10.57 18.74
N ALA A 126 0.02 11.35 19.75
CA ALA A 126 -0.43 12.74 19.90
C ALA A 126 0.04 13.62 18.74
N VAL A 127 1.29 13.47 18.32
CA VAL A 127 1.81 14.18 17.14
C VAL A 127 1.06 13.76 15.88
N ALA A 128 0.87 12.46 15.64
CA ALA A 128 0.15 11.97 14.46
C ALA A 128 -1.33 12.40 14.44
N ARG A 129 -2.00 12.46 15.60
CA ARG A 129 -3.35 13.04 15.69
C ARG A 129 -3.39 14.50 15.27
N CYS A 130 -2.38 15.27 15.65
CA CYS A 130 -2.26 16.68 15.28
C CYS A 130 -1.90 16.86 13.79
N GLU A 131 -1.01 16.03 13.24
CA GLU A 131 -0.49 16.15 11.87
C GLU A 131 -1.40 15.52 10.80
N SER A 132 -1.99 14.35 11.08
CA SER A 132 -2.69 13.51 10.09
C SER A 132 -4.05 13.02 10.58
N SER A 133 -4.59 13.58 11.66
CA SER A 133 -5.76 13.03 12.37
C SER A 133 -5.57 11.57 12.82
N GLY A 134 -4.31 11.13 12.95
CA GLY A 134 -3.93 9.77 13.37
C GLY A 134 -3.90 8.75 12.22
N ASN A 135 -4.02 9.18 10.96
CA ASN A 135 -3.95 8.28 9.82
C ASN A 135 -2.50 8.05 9.36
N TRP A 136 -1.94 6.91 9.73
CA TRP A 136 -0.55 6.53 9.41
C TRP A 136 -0.30 6.22 7.93
N SER A 137 -1.35 5.99 7.14
CA SER A 137 -1.26 5.72 5.70
C SER A 137 -1.78 6.89 4.86
N ILE A 138 -1.88 8.09 5.46
CA ILE A 138 -2.40 9.25 4.75
C ILE A 138 -1.48 9.65 3.59
N ASN A 139 -2.12 9.95 2.46
CA ASN A 139 -1.50 10.53 1.28
C ASN A 139 -2.57 11.36 0.56
N THR A 140 -2.63 12.66 0.86
CA THR A 140 -3.62 13.58 0.26
C THR A 140 -3.10 14.28 -0.99
N GLY A 141 -1.90 13.94 -1.46
CA GLY A 141 -1.25 14.65 -2.57
C GLY A 141 -0.68 16.04 -2.22
N ASN A 142 -0.54 16.36 -0.92
CA ASN A 142 0.04 17.62 -0.44
C ASN A 142 1.58 17.64 -0.41
N GLY A 143 2.24 16.56 -0.87
CA GLY A 143 3.70 16.41 -0.86
C GLY A 143 4.28 15.85 0.46
N TYR A 144 3.43 15.53 1.43
CA TYR A 144 3.80 14.89 2.69
C TYR A 144 3.10 13.53 2.82
N PHE A 145 3.73 12.62 3.56
CA PHE A 145 3.32 11.23 3.58
C PHE A 145 3.28 10.69 5.01
N GLY A 146 2.27 9.85 5.28
CA GLY A 146 2.16 9.08 6.51
C GLY A 146 1.74 9.89 7.73
N GLY A 147 1.70 9.21 8.88
CA GLY A 147 1.07 9.73 10.10
C GLY A 147 1.75 10.97 10.68
N LEU A 148 3.05 11.11 10.43
CA LEU A 148 3.88 12.22 10.91
C LEU A 148 4.23 13.22 9.81
N GLN A 149 3.54 13.15 8.66
CA GLN A 149 3.66 14.09 7.55
C GLN A 149 5.12 14.28 7.11
N PHE A 150 5.81 13.19 6.76
CA PHE A 150 7.18 13.27 6.26
C PHE A 150 7.25 13.81 4.84
N SER A 151 8.21 14.71 4.57
CA SER A 151 8.61 15.03 3.21
C SER A 151 9.42 13.85 2.60
N PRO A 152 9.39 13.63 1.27
CA PRO A 152 10.22 12.61 0.62
C PRO A 152 11.71 12.75 0.89
N THR A 153 12.18 14.00 1.00
CA THR A 153 13.60 14.30 1.25
C THR A 153 13.99 13.90 2.67
N THR A 154 13.23 14.34 3.67
CA THR A 154 13.48 13.98 5.08
C THR A 154 13.36 12.46 5.28
N TRP A 155 12.36 11.82 4.68
CA TRP A 155 12.20 10.38 4.74
C TRP A 155 13.45 9.64 4.25
N ARG A 156 14.00 10.05 3.11
CA ARG A 156 15.21 9.48 2.53
C ARG A 156 16.46 9.78 3.36
N GLU A 157 16.65 11.03 3.77
CA GLU A 157 17.83 11.48 4.53
C GLU A 157 17.96 10.77 5.87
N PHE A 158 16.83 10.45 6.51
CA PHE A 158 16.79 9.76 7.79
C PHE A 158 16.58 8.25 7.66
N GLY A 159 16.89 7.67 6.49
CA GLY A 159 16.94 6.22 6.27
C GLY A 159 15.58 5.52 6.20
N GLY A 160 14.50 6.25 5.98
CA GLY A 160 13.16 5.65 5.83
C GLY A 160 13.02 4.78 4.58
N THR A 161 13.85 4.99 3.57
CA THR A 161 13.90 4.16 2.36
C THR A 161 14.35 2.73 2.59
N GLU A 162 14.92 2.42 3.77
CA GLU A 162 15.15 1.02 4.20
C GLU A 162 13.83 0.28 4.44
N TYR A 163 12.79 1.00 4.88
CA TYR A 163 11.49 0.41 5.20
C TYR A 163 10.53 0.46 4.02
N ALA A 164 10.40 1.62 3.37
CA ALA A 164 9.54 1.80 2.22
C ALA A 164 9.97 3.01 1.37
N PRO A 165 9.62 3.07 0.07
CA PRO A 165 9.92 4.22 -0.78
C PRO A 165 9.35 5.55 -0.26
N ARG A 166 8.25 5.50 0.50
CA ARG A 166 7.59 6.66 1.12
C ARG A 166 7.03 6.29 2.49
N ALA A 167 6.80 7.29 3.33
CA ALA A 167 6.31 7.08 4.70
C ALA A 167 4.89 6.47 4.76
N ASP A 168 3.98 6.83 3.85
CA ASP A 168 2.59 6.30 3.80
C ASP A 168 2.52 4.78 3.55
N LEU A 169 3.58 4.24 2.94
CA LEU A 169 3.73 2.82 2.64
C LEU A 169 4.44 2.05 3.76
N ALA A 170 5.01 2.74 4.76
CA ALA A 170 5.66 2.14 5.91
C ALA A 170 4.67 1.96 7.06
N THR A 171 4.91 0.94 7.88
CA THR A 171 4.14 0.73 9.12
C THR A 171 4.36 1.88 10.10
N LYS A 172 3.39 2.09 11.01
CA LYS A 172 3.50 3.04 12.11
C LYS A 172 4.83 2.95 12.87
N ALA A 173 5.24 1.74 13.24
CA ALA A 173 6.48 1.51 13.99
C ALA A 173 7.73 1.94 13.20
N GLN A 174 7.75 1.72 11.89
CA GLN A 174 8.84 2.15 11.01
C GLN A 174 8.87 3.67 10.86
N GLN A 175 7.71 4.31 10.73
CA GLN A 175 7.62 5.78 10.69
C GLN A 175 8.12 6.41 12.00
N ILE A 176 7.74 5.83 13.15
CA ILE A 176 8.23 6.27 14.47
C ILE A 176 9.75 6.09 14.56
N ALA A 177 10.30 4.97 14.08
CA ALA A 177 11.75 4.76 14.09
C ALA A 177 12.53 5.83 13.29
N VAL A 178 11.98 6.27 12.15
CA VAL A 178 12.54 7.39 11.38
C VAL A 178 12.35 8.71 12.11
N ALA A 179 11.19 8.90 12.75
CA ALA A 179 10.88 10.11 13.52
C ALA A 179 11.81 10.32 14.70
N GLU A 180 12.16 9.26 15.42
CA GLU A 180 13.15 9.29 16.51
C GLU A 180 14.53 9.73 16.00
N ARG A 181 14.93 9.30 14.79
CA ARG A 181 16.18 9.77 14.16
C ARG A 181 16.13 11.25 13.80
N VAL A 182 14.99 11.72 13.27
CA VAL A 182 14.76 13.14 12.98
C VAL A 182 14.79 13.96 14.27
N LEU A 183 14.12 13.49 15.31
CA LEU A 183 14.04 14.15 16.61
C LEU A 183 15.42 14.28 17.26
N ALA A 184 16.25 13.24 17.17
CA ALA A 184 17.62 13.27 17.69
C ALA A 184 18.51 14.32 17.03
N VAL A 185 18.28 14.65 15.74
CA VAL A 185 19.11 15.62 14.99
C VAL A 185 18.51 17.02 15.02
N GLN A 186 17.21 17.14 14.79
CA GLN A 186 16.54 18.42 14.58
C GLN A 186 15.85 18.93 15.84
N GLY A 187 15.54 18.06 16.79
CA GLY A 187 14.72 18.36 17.96
C GLY A 187 13.23 18.49 17.65
N PRO A 188 12.38 18.79 18.66
CA PRO A 188 10.92 18.90 18.52
C PRO A 188 10.45 19.89 17.44
N ARG A 189 11.30 20.86 17.09
CA ARG A 189 11.04 21.86 16.04
C ARG A 189 10.86 21.28 14.64
N ALA A 190 11.22 20.01 14.42
CA ALA A 190 10.91 19.31 13.17
C ALA A 190 9.39 19.18 12.94
N TRP A 191 8.60 19.25 14.01
CA TRP A 191 7.15 19.39 13.99
C TRP A 191 6.78 20.72 14.67
N PRO A 192 6.84 21.86 13.96
CA PRO A 192 6.78 23.20 14.58
C PRO A 192 5.52 23.45 15.43
N THR A 193 4.40 22.86 15.01
CA THR A 193 3.10 23.04 15.68
C THR A 193 2.77 21.87 16.60
N CYS A 194 2.99 20.65 16.14
CA CYS A 194 2.56 19.43 16.83
C CYS A 194 3.65 18.80 17.72
N GLY A 195 4.92 19.15 17.54
CA GLY A 195 6.06 18.63 18.32
C GLY A 195 6.07 19.04 19.79
N ARG A 196 5.21 20.00 20.19
CA ARG A 196 4.94 20.32 21.60
C ARG A 196 4.23 19.19 22.37
N LEU A 197 3.71 18.19 21.64
CA LEU A 197 2.97 17.05 22.18
C LEU A 197 3.85 15.81 22.38
N LEU A 198 5.17 15.92 22.13
CA LEU A 198 6.16 14.87 22.34
C LEU A 198 6.42 14.59 23.82
#